data_AF-A0A540K4P8-F1
#
_entry.id   AF-A0A540K4P8-F1
#
_cell.length_a   1.000
_cell.length_b   1.000
_cell.length_c   1.000
_cell.angle_alpha   90.00
_cell.angle_beta   90.00
_cell.angle_gamma   90.00
#
_symmetry.space_group_name_H-M   'P 1'
#
loop_
_entity.id
_entity.type
_entity.pdbx_description
1 polymer ?
#
loop_
_entity_poly.entity_id
_entity_poly.type
_entity_poly.pdbx_seq_one_letter_code
_entity_poly.pdbx_strand_id
1 'polypeptide(L)'
;MMLKQILLNPQQSILPQMSSQDLQILMKDEDIINSNQSLRILSNLVAAGAFQSSGLLDEIIHELLAYTAIIVSMKSSEVNELKAKSFSVIKILVDNAGSTIGGSYFRHWVALSDIFSQVVDCSEDASGRVLYESIACITIMLRRVTQGLKSFSSTSDPNEALKQILDHAKRSGLVDQLCLCLVTAGSSLISGSSNMLRAACEACVAIWFLIDASENLCMKRNAYLFPLNTMRRPSPQLDIRDQDQGSLIGTEASKLVAVVTRAFLRSKAVQVAIHYCLHQRLEASLYAVIQVFLSSNLHAHQNTAPEISQEIHL
;
A
#
# COMPACT_ATOMS: atom_id res chain seq x y z
N MET A 1 9.09 8.94 28.50
CA MET A 1 7.94 8.81 29.45
C MET A 1 6.63 8.36 28.79
N MET A 2 6.32 8.82 27.55
CA MET A 2 5.08 8.49 26.80
C MET A 2 4.78 6.99 26.62
N LEU A 3 5.71 6.20 26.07
CA LEU A 3 5.47 4.75 25.83
C LEU A 3 5.23 3.96 27.13
N LYS A 4 5.79 4.41 28.26
CA LYS A 4 5.58 3.81 29.59
C LYS A 4 4.20 4.16 30.15
N GLN A 5 3.72 5.39 29.91
CA GLN A 5 2.35 5.82 30.25
C GLN A 5 1.32 5.05 29.41
N ILE A 6 1.60 4.87 28.13
CA ILE A 6 0.75 4.20 27.13
C ILE A 6 0.64 2.68 27.40
N LEU A 7 1.75 2.00 27.72
CA LEU A 7 1.75 0.57 28.02
C LEU A 7 1.20 0.21 29.42
N LEU A 8 1.10 1.18 30.35
CA LEU A 8 0.64 0.95 31.72
C LEU A 8 -0.72 1.59 32.05
N ASN A 9 -1.24 2.49 31.22
CA ASN A 9 -2.53 3.16 31.46
C ASN A 9 -3.20 3.62 30.14
N PRO A 10 -3.94 2.75 29.44
CA PRO A 10 -4.60 3.06 28.16
C PRO A 10 -5.79 4.04 28.24
N GLN A 11 -6.10 4.60 29.42
CA GLN A 11 -7.30 5.44 29.66
C GLN A 11 -7.01 6.95 29.75
N GLN A 12 -5.79 7.42 29.45
CA GLN A 12 -5.43 8.84 29.51
C GLN A 12 -4.76 9.32 28.21
N SER A 13 -5.48 9.26 27.08
CA SER A 13 -5.07 9.94 25.84
C SER A 13 -5.81 11.29 25.71
N ILE A 14 -5.24 12.33 26.32
CA ILE A 14 -5.63 13.71 26.01
C ILE A 14 -4.49 14.30 25.18
N LEU A 15 -4.68 14.39 23.87
CA LEU A 15 -3.76 15.08 22.96
C LEU A 15 -4.38 16.44 22.59
N PRO A 16 -3.84 17.59 23.06
CA PRO A 16 -4.17 18.88 22.50
C PRO A 16 -3.44 19.06 21.16
N GLN A 17 -4.04 19.83 20.24
CA GLN A 17 -3.41 20.27 19.00
C GLN A 17 -2.20 21.18 19.32
N MET A 18 -1.00 20.59 19.41
CA MET A 18 0.27 21.31 19.62
C MET A 18 1.02 21.51 18.30
N SER A 19 1.76 22.62 18.18
CA SER A 19 2.52 22.94 16.98
C SER A 19 3.78 22.05 16.84
N SER A 20 4.30 21.92 15.61
CA SER A 20 5.54 21.15 15.33
C SER A 20 6.75 21.66 16.13
N GLN A 21 6.79 22.95 16.48
CA GLN A 21 7.83 23.54 17.33
C GLN A 21 7.69 23.12 18.80
N ASP A 22 6.46 23.05 19.32
CA ASP A 22 6.22 22.61 20.71
C ASP A 22 6.51 21.11 20.89
N LEU A 23 6.31 20.31 19.84
CA LEU A 23 6.66 18.88 19.81
C LEU A 23 8.17 18.65 19.73
N GLN A 24 8.92 19.51 19.03
CA GLN A 24 10.39 19.47 19.01
C GLN A 24 10.99 19.83 20.37
N ILE A 25 10.39 20.76 21.11
CA ILE A 25 10.79 21.13 22.48
C ILE A 25 10.56 19.97 23.47
N LEU A 26 9.64 19.05 23.15
CA LEU A 26 9.21 17.97 24.05
C LEU A 26 10.17 16.76 24.08
N MET A 27 10.93 16.50 23.02
CA MET A 27 11.82 15.32 22.97
C MET A 27 13.27 15.70 23.22
N LYS A 28 13.75 15.47 24.44
CA LYS A 28 15.19 15.53 24.76
C LYS A 28 15.90 14.27 24.25
N ASP A 29 17.23 14.31 24.12
CA ASP A 29 18.05 13.14 23.77
C ASP A 29 17.73 11.91 24.62
N GLU A 30 17.47 12.13 25.91
CA GLU A 30 17.07 11.08 26.85
C GLU A 30 15.73 10.43 26.46
N ASP A 31 14.75 11.20 25.96
CA ASP A 31 13.48 10.68 25.48
C ASP A 31 13.62 9.89 24.17
N ILE A 32 14.52 10.30 23.29
CA ILE A 32 14.87 9.56 22.06
C ILE A 32 15.48 8.20 22.43
N ILE A 33 16.46 8.19 23.34
CA ILE A 33 17.11 6.96 23.82
C ILE A 33 16.09 6.03 24.48
N ASN A 34 15.26 6.56 25.38
CA ASN A 34 14.23 5.79 26.07
C ASN A 34 13.21 5.20 25.09
N SER A 35 12.76 5.98 24.11
CA SER A 35 11.80 5.51 23.11
C SER A 35 12.41 4.44 22.20
N ASN A 36 13.66 4.62 21.79
CA ASN A 36 14.42 3.61 21.04
C ASN A 36 14.53 2.29 21.81
N GLN A 37 14.74 2.37 23.13
CA GLN A 37 14.81 1.21 23.99
C GLN A 37 13.44 0.53 24.14
N SER A 38 12.37 1.30 24.31
CA SER A 38 11.00 0.76 24.36
C SER A 38 10.62 0.05 23.07
N LEU A 39 10.91 0.63 21.90
CA LEU A 39 10.68 -0.03 20.61
C LEU A 39 11.48 -1.33 20.45
N ARG A 40 12.71 -1.37 20.97
CA ARG A 40 13.53 -2.60 20.96
C ARG A 40 12.91 -3.69 21.83
N ILE A 41 12.46 -3.35 23.03
CA ILE A 41 11.78 -4.29 23.93
C ILE A 41 10.50 -4.79 23.27
N LEU A 42 9.68 -3.90 22.71
CA LEU A 42 8.46 -4.27 22.02
C LEU A 42 8.73 -5.21 20.85
N SER A 43 9.69 -4.87 19.98
CA SER A 43 10.10 -5.73 18.86
C SER A 43 10.50 -7.14 19.31
N ASN A 44 11.25 -7.24 20.41
CA ASN A 44 11.67 -8.53 20.96
C ASN A 44 10.49 -9.33 21.53
N LEU A 45 9.54 -8.66 22.20
CA LEU A 45 8.33 -9.30 22.71
C LEU A 45 7.45 -9.84 21.57
N VAL A 46 7.30 -9.08 20.48
CA VAL A 46 6.56 -9.55 19.30
C VAL A 46 7.27 -10.75 18.67
N ALA A 47 8.58 -10.68 18.48
CA ALA A 47 9.37 -11.79 17.92
C ALA A 47 9.33 -13.06 18.79
N ALA A 48 9.20 -12.90 20.12
CA ALA A 48 9.03 -14.01 21.06
C ALA A 48 7.60 -14.57 21.10
N GLY A 49 6.67 -14.02 20.32
CA GLY A 49 5.27 -14.45 20.32
C GLY A 49 4.55 -14.15 21.63
N ALA A 50 4.98 -13.11 22.37
CA ALA A 50 4.44 -12.79 23.70
C ALA A 50 2.96 -12.34 23.65
N PHE A 51 2.47 -11.90 22.50
CA PHE A 51 1.11 -11.43 22.32
C PHE A 51 0.22 -12.50 21.69
N GLN A 52 -0.58 -13.17 22.51
CA GLN A 52 -1.49 -14.24 22.07
C GLN A 52 -2.94 -13.76 21.87
N SER A 53 -3.28 -12.58 22.39
CA SER A 53 -4.62 -11.98 22.26
C SER A 53 -4.65 -10.99 21.10
N SER A 54 -5.61 -11.16 20.18
CA SER A 54 -5.84 -10.25 19.06
C SER A 54 -6.23 -8.84 19.52
N GLY A 55 -6.97 -8.71 20.62
CA GLY A 55 -7.36 -7.40 21.18
C GLY A 55 -6.17 -6.60 21.71
N LEU A 56 -5.24 -7.26 22.41
CA LEU A 56 -4.04 -6.59 22.91
C LEU A 56 -3.11 -6.15 21.77
N LEU A 57 -2.96 -6.98 20.73
CA LEU A 57 -2.22 -6.59 19.52
C LEU A 57 -2.85 -5.36 18.86
N ASP A 58 -4.17 -5.28 18.84
CA ASP A 58 -4.89 -4.14 18.27
C ASP A 58 -4.59 -2.83 19.00
N GLU A 59 -4.67 -2.85 20.33
CA GLU A 59 -4.35 -1.70 21.19
C GLU A 59 -2.89 -1.25 21.00
N ILE A 60 -1.96 -2.20 20.97
CA ILE A 60 -0.53 -1.90 20.75
C ILE A 60 -0.30 -1.27 19.38
N ILE A 61 -0.92 -1.79 18.32
CA ILE A 61 -0.80 -1.22 16.97
C ILE A 61 -1.38 0.20 16.95
N HIS A 62 -2.56 0.41 17.54
CA HIS A 62 -3.20 1.72 17.60
C HIS A 62 -2.31 2.77 18.26
N GLU A 63 -1.78 2.45 19.43
CA GLU A 63 -0.91 3.35 20.19
C GLU A 63 0.42 3.60 19.48
N LEU A 64 0.99 2.56 18.86
CA LEU A 64 2.23 2.70 18.09
C LEU A 64 2.03 3.56 16.84
N LEU A 65 0.85 3.50 16.20
CA LEU A 65 0.48 4.39 15.09
C LEU A 65 0.37 5.83 15.56
N ALA A 66 -0.29 6.10 16.70
CA ALA A 66 -0.40 7.44 17.28
C ALA A 66 0.99 8.01 17.61
N TYR A 67 1.84 7.21 18.25
CA TYR A 67 3.24 7.56 18.51
C TYR A 67 4.03 7.82 17.21
N THR A 68 3.84 7.00 16.17
CA THR A 68 4.52 7.15 14.88
C THR A 68 4.11 8.44 14.19
N ALA A 69 2.83 8.81 14.23
CA ALA A 69 2.34 10.07 13.68
C ALA A 69 3.02 11.27 14.34
N ILE A 70 3.17 11.24 15.67
CA ILE A 70 3.86 12.27 16.44
C ILE A 70 5.31 12.42 15.94
N ILE A 71 6.08 11.34 15.92
CA ILE A 71 7.50 11.43 15.55
C ILE A 71 7.69 11.76 14.06
N VAL A 72 6.80 11.33 13.16
CA VAL A 72 6.86 11.66 11.73
C VAL A 72 6.65 13.15 11.50
N SER A 73 5.79 13.80 12.28
CA SER A 73 5.55 15.25 12.22
C SER A 73 6.76 16.10 12.65
N MET A 74 7.77 15.48 13.26
CA MET A 74 9.01 16.14 13.65
C MET A 74 9.97 16.23 12.48
N LYS A 75 10.43 17.45 12.18
CA LYS A 75 11.36 17.71 11.06
C LYS A 75 12.83 17.39 11.33
N SER A 76 13.20 16.99 12.56
CA SER A 76 14.60 16.66 12.86
C SER A 76 15.01 15.37 12.14
N SER A 77 16.18 15.37 11.50
CA SER A 77 16.76 14.17 10.89
C SER A 77 17.29 13.19 11.93
N GLU A 78 17.57 13.65 13.16
CA GLU A 78 18.04 12.84 14.28
C GLU A 78 17.02 11.77 14.70
N VAL A 79 15.73 12.04 14.47
CA VAL A 79 14.66 11.08 14.76
C VAL A 79 14.37 10.12 13.61
N ASN A 80 15.07 10.19 12.46
CA ASN A 80 14.80 9.31 11.31
C ASN A 80 15.03 7.82 11.64
N GLU A 81 16.05 7.50 12.45
CA GLU A 81 16.25 6.13 12.92
C GLU A 81 15.05 5.65 13.74
N LEU A 82 14.55 6.51 14.63
CA LEU A 82 13.40 6.24 15.48
C LEU A 82 12.12 6.07 14.66
N LYS A 83 11.88 6.92 13.65
CA LYS A 83 10.78 6.79 12.68
C LYS A 83 10.82 5.44 11.98
N ALA A 84 11.96 5.11 11.37
CA ALA A 84 12.15 3.86 10.64
C ALA A 84 11.96 2.63 11.55
N LYS A 85 12.47 2.69 12.79
CA LYS A 85 12.29 1.62 13.77
C LYS A 85 10.83 1.46 14.19
N SER A 86 10.10 2.57 14.38
CA SER A 86 8.67 2.53 14.71
C SER A 86 7.86 1.83 13.63
N PHE A 87 8.06 2.20 12.36
CA PHE A 87 7.45 1.50 11.22
C PHE A 87 7.84 0.02 11.17
N SER A 88 9.10 -0.31 11.41
CA SER A 88 9.56 -1.70 11.43
C SER A 88 8.79 -2.54 12.47
N VAL A 89 8.54 -1.99 13.67
CA VAL A 89 7.75 -2.66 14.71
C VAL A 89 6.27 -2.75 14.32
N ILE A 90 5.67 -1.70 13.74
CA ILE A 90 4.29 -1.74 13.20
C ILE A 90 4.17 -2.86 12.18
N LYS A 91 5.10 -2.95 11.24
CA LYS A 91 5.12 -3.98 10.20
C LYS A 91 5.12 -5.39 10.81
N ILE A 92 5.97 -5.65 11.80
CA ILE A 92 6.04 -6.96 12.47
C ILE A 92 4.73 -7.24 13.24
N LEU A 93 4.15 -6.25 13.92
CA LEU A 93 2.88 -6.42 14.64
C LEU A 93 1.72 -6.73 13.68
N VAL A 94 1.60 -5.96 12.60
CA VAL A 94 0.62 -6.21 11.54
C VAL A 94 0.87 -7.57 10.91
N ASP A 95 2.14 -7.99 10.78
CA ASP A 95 2.47 -9.29 10.21
C ASP A 95 2.15 -10.50 11.11
N ASN A 96 2.09 -10.27 12.42
CA ASN A 96 1.71 -11.29 13.39
C ASN A 96 0.23 -11.23 13.78
N ALA A 97 -0.48 -10.15 13.45
CA ALA A 97 -1.92 -10.07 13.65
C ALA A 97 -2.61 -11.20 12.87
N GLY A 98 -3.51 -11.93 13.52
CA GLY A 98 -4.18 -13.10 12.93
C GLY A 98 -4.85 -12.81 11.58
N SER A 99 -5.28 -13.87 10.88
CA SER A 99 -5.83 -13.77 9.52
C SER A 99 -7.16 -13.01 9.41
N THR A 100 -7.85 -12.78 10.53
CA THR A 100 -9.14 -12.10 10.54
C THR A 100 -8.97 -10.59 10.51
N ILE A 101 -9.28 -9.99 9.36
CA ILE A 101 -9.30 -8.54 9.18
C ILE A 101 -10.59 -7.99 9.82
N GLY A 102 -10.51 -7.37 10.99
CA GLY A 102 -11.66 -6.78 11.69
C GLY A 102 -11.87 -5.29 11.38
N GLY A 103 -12.88 -4.67 12.00
CA GLY A 103 -13.11 -3.22 11.89
C GLY A 103 -11.95 -2.37 12.41
N SER A 104 -11.19 -2.87 13.38
CA SER A 104 -9.99 -2.20 13.88
C SER A 104 -8.85 -2.16 12.86
N TYR A 105 -8.77 -3.15 11.97
CA TYR A 105 -7.79 -3.19 10.89
C TYR A 105 -8.01 -2.04 9.89
N PHE A 106 -9.27 -1.68 9.61
CA PHE A 106 -9.59 -0.50 8.80
C PHE A 106 -9.15 0.79 9.50
N ARG A 107 -9.37 0.92 10.81
CA ARG A 107 -8.87 2.07 11.59
C ARG A 107 -7.34 2.19 11.50
N HIS A 108 -6.63 1.07 11.64
CA HIS A 108 -5.17 1.04 11.48
C HIS A 108 -4.71 1.40 10.08
N TRP A 109 -5.45 0.96 9.06
CA TRP A 109 -5.19 1.30 7.67
C TRP A 109 -5.28 2.81 7.44
N VAL A 110 -6.37 3.45 7.88
CA VAL A 110 -6.56 4.90 7.73
C VAL A 110 -5.42 5.66 8.39
N ALA A 111 -5.12 5.37 9.65
CA ALA A 111 -4.03 6.02 10.37
C ALA A 111 -2.68 5.81 9.69
N LEU A 112 -2.36 4.59 9.24
CA LEU A 112 -1.11 4.31 8.54
C LEU A 112 -1.03 5.03 7.19
N SER A 113 -2.13 5.08 6.43
CA SER A 113 -2.21 5.79 5.14
C SER A 113 -1.97 7.30 5.32
N ASP A 114 -2.52 7.90 6.37
CA ASP A 114 -2.33 9.33 6.67
C ASP A 114 -0.88 9.63 7.09
N ILE A 115 -0.30 8.75 7.91
CA ILE A 115 1.13 8.84 8.28
C ILE A 115 2.01 8.66 7.05
N PHE A 116 1.69 7.70 6.17
CA PHE A 116 2.43 7.47 4.93
C PHE A 116 2.42 8.71 4.03
N SER A 117 1.26 9.36 3.86
CA SER A 117 1.18 10.64 3.13
C SER A 117 2.18 11.67 3.69
N GLN A 118 2.20 11.83 5.02
CA GLN A 118 3.14 12.78 5.66
C GLN A 118 4.60 12.41 5.41
N VAL A 119 4.96 11.12 5.43
CA VAL A 119 6.32 10.66 5.11
C VAL A 119 6.69 11.00 3.67
N VAL A 120 5.78 10.80 2.72
CA VAL A 120 5.99 11.13 1.30
C VAL A 120 6.16 12.64 1.11
N ASP A 121 5.34 13.45 1.78
CA ASP A 121 5.36 14.92 1.68
C ASP A 121 6.59 15.55 2.36
N CYS A 122 7.14 14.91 3.39
CA CYS A 122 8.24 15.44 4.21
C CYS A 122 9.57 14.67 4.02
N SER A 123 9.74 13.96 2.90
CA SER A 123 10.88 13.08 2.64
C SER A 123 12.19 13.87 2.45
N GLU A 124 12.84 14.24 3.55
CA GLU A 124 14.24 14.73 3.62
C GLU A 124 15.22 13.63 4.07
N ASP A 125 14.75 12.39 4.25
CA ASP A 125 15.57 11.26 4.69
C ASP A 125 16.55 10.79 3.61
N ALA A 126 17.80 11.27 3.66
CA ALA A 126 18.87 10.88 2.75
C ALA A 126 19.16 9.37 2.73
N SER A 127 18.82 8.64 3.79
CA SER A 127 19.01 7.18 3.86
C SER A 127 17.92 6.39 3.11
N GLY A 128 16.75 7.00 2.89
CA GLY A 128 15.58 6.34 2.32
C GLY A 128 14.95 5.26 3.22
N ARG A 129 15.45 5.09 4.45
CA ARG A 129 15.02 4.02 5.36
C ARG A 129 13.61 4.27 5.89
N VAL A 130 13.28 5.51 6.24
CA VAL A 130 11.93 5.88 6.72
C VAL A 130 10.91 5.61 5.62
N LEU A 131 11.22 6.07 4.41
CA LEU A 131 10.37 5.85 3.24
C LEU A 131 10.18 4.35 2.98
N TYR A 132 11.26 3.58 2.93
CA TYR A 132 11.20 2.12 2.75
C TYR A 132 10.32 1.42 3.79
N GLU A 133 10.55 1.66 5.10
CA GLU A 133 9.79 0.98 6.15
C GLU A 133 8.32 1.40 6.16
N SER A 134 8.00 2.65 5.81
CA SER A 134 6.62 3.12 5.68
C SER A 134 5.89 2.42 4.51
N ILE A 135 6.54 2.30 3.34
CA ILE A 135 5.98 1.59 2.19
C ILE A 135 5.81 0.11 2.54
N ALA A 136 6.77 -0.50 3.25
CA ALA A 136 6.67 -1.90 3.66
C ALA A 136 5.47 -2.16 4.60
N CYS A 137 5.09 -1.19 5.44
CA CYS A 137 3.87 -1.26 6.24
C CYS A 137 2.61 -1.24 5.34
N ILE A 138 2.57 -0.39 4.32
CA ILE A 138 1.49 -0.38 3.32
C ILE A 138 1.44 -1.70 2.58
N THR A 139 2.58 -2.22 2.11
CA THR A 139 2.68 -3.50 1.40
C THR A 139 2.09 -4.64 2.23
N ILE A 140 2.46 -4.75 3.51
CA ILE A 140 1.98 -5.87 4.34
C ILE A 140 0.47 -5.79 4.57
N MET A 141 -0.09 -4.58 4.71
CA MET A 141 -1.53 -4.41 4.83
C MET A 141 -2.26 -4.77 3.53
N LEU A 142 -1.77 -4.32 2.37
CA LEU A 142 -2.34 -4.67 1.07
C LEU A 142 -2.23 -6.16 0.75
N ARG A 143 -1.11 -6.80 1.13
CA ARG A 143 -0.94 -8.26 1.01
C ARG A 143 -2.01 -9.00 1.80
N ARG A 144 -2.25 -8.59 3.05
CA ARG A 144 -3.30 -9.16 3.90
C ARG A 144 -4.69 -8.93 3.31
N VAL A 145 -4.98 -7.73 2.82
CA VAL A 145 -6.24 -7.44 2.13
C VAL A 145 -6.44 -8.36 0.94
N THR A 146 -5.40 -8.55 0.12
CA THR A 146 -5.42 -9.46 -1.03
C THR A 146 -5.67 -10.91 -0.61
N GLN A 147 -4.98 -11.39 0.43
CA GLN A 147 -5.18 -12.74 0.96
C GLN A 147 -6.59 -12.94 1.52
N GLY A 148 -7.08 -11.96 2.28
CA GLY A 148 -8.45 -11.92 2.78
C GLY A 148 -9.44 -11.97 1.62
N LEU A 149 -9.28 -11.13 0.61
CA LEU A 149 -10.12 -11.15 -0.57
C LEU A 149 -10.09 -12.50 -1.28
N LYS A 150 -8.94 -13.17 -1.38
CA LYS A 150 -8.81 -14.51 -2.00
C LYS A 150 -9.52 -15.60 -1.20
N SER A 151 -9.53 -15.54 0.14
CA SER A 151 -10.09 -16.59 0.99
C SER A 151 -11.62 -16.66 1.07
N PHE A 152 -12.36 -15.61 0.68
CA PHE A 152 -13.84 -15.68 0.62
C PHE A 152 -14.31 -16.66 -0.47
N SER A 153 -15.14 -17.65 -0.13
CA SER A 153 -15.86 -18.44 -1.14
C SER A 153 -16.92 -17.57 -1.80
N SER A 154 -17.37 -17.95 -3.00
CA SER A 154 -18.42 -17.27 -3.78
C SER A 154 -19.80 -17.15 -3.09
N THR A 155 -19.93 -17.58 -1.85
CA THR A 155 -21.17 -17.64 -1.07
C THR A 155 -21.21 -16.68 0.13
N SER A 156 -20.10 -16.01 0.47
CA SER A 156 -20.07 -14.99 1.52
C SER A 156 -19.60 -13.64 0.97
N ASP A 157 -20.33 -12.59 1.34
CA ASP A 157 -19.99 -11.23 0.96
C ASP A 157 -18.55 -10.91 1.43
N PRO A 158 -17.70 -10.29 0.57
CA PRO A 158 -16.37 -9.89 1.00
C PRO A 158 -16.51 -8.98 2.21
N ASN A 159 -15.71 -9.25 3.24
CA ASN A 159 -15.72 -8.49 4.48
C ASN A 159 -15.68 -6.98 4.19
N GLU A 160 -16.65 -6.27 4.75
CA GLU A 160 -16.87 -4.83 4.57
C GLU A 160 -15.60 -4.02 4.85
N ALA A 161 -14.78 -4.44 5.82
CA ALA A 161 -13.51 -3.79 6.11
C ALA A 161 -12.53 -3.82 4.92
N LEU A 162 -12.51 -4.89 4.11
CA LEU A 162 -11.64 -5.01 2.93
C LEU A 162 -12.05 -4.05 1.82
N LYS A 163 -13.37 -3.92 1.61
CA LYS A 163 -13.95 -2.97 0.66
C LYS A 163 -13.60 -1.54 1.07
N GLN A 164 -13.83 -1.21 2.34
CA GLN A 164 -13.51 0.11 2.91
C GLN A 164 -12.03 0.47 2.80
N ILE A 165 -11.12 -0.49 2.98
CA ILE A 165 -9.68 -0.27 2.80
C ILE A 165 -9.35 0.14 1.35
N LEU A 166 -9.87 -0.59 0.36
CA LEU A 166 -9.62 -0.27 -1.05
C LEU A 166 -10.28 1.04 -1.48
N ASP A 167 -11.49 1.31 -1.00
CA ASP A 167 -12.18 2.58 -1.23
C ASP A 167 -11.44 3.76 -0.59
N HIS A 168 -10.86 3.56 0.60
CA HIS A 168 -9.99 4.55 1.23
C HIS A 168 -8.70 4.75 0.43
N ALA A 169 -8.01 3.68 0.03
CA ALA A 169 -6.78 3.75 -0.77
C ALA A 169 -6.96 4.57 -2.05
N LYS A 170 -8.13 4.46 -2.67
CA LYS A 170 -8.53 5.25 -3.83
C LYS A 170 -8.72 6.72 -3.47
N ARG A 171 -9.55 7.01 -2.45
CA ARG A 171 -9.85 8.40 -2.05
C ARG A 171 -8.64 9.15 -1.53
N SER A 172 -7.69 8.45 -0.90
CA SER A 172 -6.44 9.04 -0.40
C SER A 172 -5.37 9.22 -1.48
N GLY A 173 -5.58 8.75 -2.72
CA GLY A 173 -4.60 8.87 -3.79
C GLY A 173 -3.36 7.99 -3.58
N LEU A 174 -3.51 6.82 -2.93
CA LEU A 174 -2.37 5.97 -2.56
C LEU A 174 -1.48 5.60 -3.76
N VAL A 175 -2.08 5.34 -4.93
CA VAL A 175 -1.31 5.01 -6.15
C VAL A 175 -0.44 6.18 -6.60
N ASP A 176 -0.95 7.41 -6.53
CA ASP A 176 -0.21 8.61 -6.88
C ASP A 176 0.95 8.84 -5.90
N GLN A 177 0.72 8.62 -4.61
CA GLN A 177 1.77 8.67 -3.57
C GLN A 177 2.86 7.61 -3.82
N LEU A 178 2.50 6.37 -4.14
CA LEU A 178 3.46 5.31 -4.48
C LEU A 178 4.24 5.64 -5.76
N CYS A 179 3.60 6.22 -6.77
CA CYS A 179 4.29 6.73 -7.96
C CYS A 179 5.23 7.89 -7.63
N LEU A 180 4.86 8.78 -6.71
CA LEU A 180 5.74 9.85 -6.24
C LEU A 180 6.97 9.28 -5.52
N CYS A 181 6.83 8.22 -4.72
CA CYS A 181 7.98 7.51 -4.14
C CYS A 181 8.93 6.99 -5.22
N LEU A 182 8.41 6.46 -6.34
CA LEU A 182 9.23 6.02 -7.48
C LEU A 182 9.94 7.20 -8.17
N VAL A 183 9.30 8.37 -8.27
CA VAL A 183 9.93 9.59 -8.76
C VAL A 183 11.10 9.99 -7.85
N THR A 184 10.87 10.04 -6.53
CA THR A 184 11.91 10.40 -5.55
C THR A 184 13.09 9.44 -5.60
N ALA A 185 12.82 8.14 -5.59
CA ALA A 185 13.85 7.12 -5.65
C ALA A 185 14.61 7.13 -6.99
N GLY A 186 13.88 7.34 -8.09
CA GLY A 186 14.46 7.47 -9.43
C GLY A 186 15.39 8.67 -9.56
N SER A 187 14.99 9.82 -9.02
CA SER A 187 15.83 11.02 -8.99
C SER A 187 17.11 10.80 -8.16
N SER A 188 16.99 10.13 -7.01
CA SER A 188 18.15 9.70 -6.21
C SER A 188 19.10 8.82 -7.03
N LEU A 189 18.57 7.81 -7.75
CA LEU A 189 19.36 6.91 -8.59
C LEU A 189 20.05 7.64 -9.74
N ILE A 190 19.35 8.57 -10.40
CA ILE A 190 19.92 9.42 -11.48
C ILE A 190 21.09 10.25 -10.94
N SER A 191 20.99 10.75 -9.70
CA SER A 191 22.08 11.46 -9.03
C SER A 191 23.23 10.56 -8.55
N GLY A 192 23.12 9.24 -8.75
CA GLY A 192 24.15 8.25 -8.40
C GLY A 192 23.97 7.61 -7.02
N SER A 193 22.93 7.95 -6.26
CA SER A 193 22.66 7.38 -4.94
C SER A 193 21.66 6.21 -5.00
N SER A 194 22.08 5.06 -4.46
CA SER A 194 21.27 3.83 -4.40
C SER A 194 20.47 3.66 -3.10
N ASN A 195 20.54 4.61 -2.18
CA ASN A 195 19.90 4.53 -0.86
C ASN A 195 18.37 4.27 -0.96
N MET A 196 17.72 4.92 -1.93
CA MET A 196 16.27 4.82 -2.15
C MET A 196 15.84 3.57 -2.92
N LEU A 197 16.77 2.72 -3.36
CA LEU A 197 16.45 1.57 -4.21
C LEU A 197 15.54 0.56 -3.52
N ARG A 198 15.74 0.34 -2.21
CA ARG A 198 14.85 -0.52 -1.42
C ARG A 198 13.42 0.02 -1.37
N ALA A 199 13.27 1.34 -1.19
CA ALA A 199 11.98 2.00 -1.21
C ALA A 199 11.30 1.86 -2.58
N ALA A 200 12.04 1.99 -3.69
CA ALA A 200 11.52 1.77 -5.03
C ALA A 200 11.03 0.32 -5.25
N CYS A 201 11.82 -0.66 -4.83
CA CYS A 201 11.47 -2.08 -4.93
C CYS A 201 10.17 -2.38 -4.17
N GLU A 202 10.05 -1.86 -2.96
CA GLU A 202 8.88 -2.05 -2.11
C GLU A 202 7.65 -1.30 -2.67
N ALA A 203 7.83 -0.10 -3.25
CA ALA A 203 6.75 0.64 -3.89
C ALA A 203 6.16 -0.12 -5.08
N CYS A 204 6.99 -0.77 -5.89
CA CYS A 204 6.51 -1.64 -6.97
C CYS A 204 5.66 -2.79 -6.44
N VAL A 205 6.09 -3.42 -5.33
CA VAL A 205 5.35 -4.52 -4.70
C VAL A 205 4.02 -4.03 -4.11
N ALA A 206 4.00 -2.86 -3.47
CA ALA A 206 2.78 -2.24 -2.95
C ALA A 206 1.78 -1.92 -4.08
N ILE A 207 2.26 -1.32 -5.18
CA ILE A 207 1.44 -1.03 -6.38
C ILE A 207 0.82 -2.33 -6.92
N TRP A 208 1.61 -3.40 -7.01
CA TRP A 208 1.10 -4.69 -7.46
C TRP A 208 0.01 -5.24 -6.54
N PHE A 209 0.22 -5.28 -5.22
CA PHE A 209 -0.83 -5.75 -4.30
C PHE A 209 -2.08 -4.87 -4.33
N LEU A 210 -1.95 -3.56 -4.58
CA LEU A 210 -3.11 -2.68 -4.75
C LEU A 210 -3.92 -3.04 -6.01
N ILE A 211 -3.24 -3.30 -7.13
CA ILE A 211 -3.87 -3.74 -8.38
C ILE A 211 -4.51 -5.13 -8.19
N ASP A 212 -3.76 -6.11 -7.68
CA ASP A 212 -4.24 -7.49 -7.45
C ASP A 212 -5.45 -7.48 -6.51
N ALA A 213 -5.41 -6.75 -5.39
CA ALA A 213 -6.56 -6.63 -4.48
C ALA A 213 -7.80 -6.04 -5.21
N SER A 214 -7.60 -5.01 -6.04
CA SER A 214 -8.68 -4.38 -6.80
C SER A 214 -9.27 -5.31 -7.87
N GLU A 215 -8.43 -6.11 -8.54
CA GLU A 215 -8.87 -7.14 -9.48
C GLU A 215 -9.65 -8.25 -8.78
N ASN A 216 -9.16 -8.77 -7.65
CA ASN A 216 -9.84 -9.80 -6.87
C ASN A 216 -11.21 -9.32 -6.36
N LEU A 217 -11.31 -8.05 -5.96
CA LEU A 217 -12.59 -7.47 -5.55
C LEU A 217 -13.58 -7.41 -6.73
N CYS A 218 -13.11 -7.05 -7.93
CA CYS A 218 -13.95 -6.93 -9.12
C CYS A 218 -14.33 -8.29 -9.73
N MET A 219 -13.41 -9.25 -9.78
CA MET A 219 -13.67 -10.61 -10.31
C MET A 219 -14.68 -11.37 -9.45
N LYS A 220 -14.68 -11.18 -8.13
CA LYS A 220 -15.69 -11.79 -7.24
C LYS A 220 -17.06 -11.12 -7.35
N ARG A 221 -17.12 -9.86 -7.80
CA ARG A 221 -18.37 -9.16 -8.13
C ARG A 221 -18.94 -9.61 -9.49
N ASN A 222 -18.05 -9.98 -10.41
CA ASN A 222 -18.37 -10.37 -11.79
C ASN A 222 -18.00 -11.84 -12.05
N ALA A 223 -18.73 -12.78 -11.43
CA ALA A 223 -18.49 -14.22 -11.59
C ALA A 223 -18.68 -14.78 -13.02
N TYR A 224 -18.81 -13.95 -14.06
CA TYR A 224 -19.10 -14.40 -15.44
C TYR A 224 -18.41 -13.64 -16.57
N LEU A 225 -17.26 -12.99 -16.38
CA LEU A 225 -16.53 -12.39 -17.52
C LEU A 225 -15.03 -12.72 -17.50
N PHE A 226 -14.73 -14.00 -17.67
CA PHE A 226 -13.40 -14.44 -18.10
C PHE A 226 -13.40 -14.51 -19.65
N PRO A 227 -12.55 -13.74 -20.37
CA PRO A 227 -12.60 -13.63 -21.84
C PRO A 227 -12.28 -14.90 -22.63
N LEU A 228 -11.87 -15.99 -21.97
CA LEU A 228 -11.55 -17.25 -22.65
C LEU A 228 -12.75 -18.20 -22.76
N ASN A 229 -13.83 -17.98 -22.01
CA ASN A 229 -15.02 -18.85 -22.07
C ASN A 229 -15.95 -18.52 -23.25
N THR A 230 -15.80 -17.36 -23.89
CA THR A 230 -16.53 -16.98 -25.11
C THR A 230 -16.05 -17.73 -26.35
N MET A 231 -14.84 -18.30 -26.33
CA MET A 231 -14.31 -19.07 -27.47
C MET A 231 -14.78 -20.54 -27.51
N ARG A 232 -15.51 -21.02 -26.49
CA ARG A 232 -15.85 -22.46 -26.35
C ARG A 232 -17.34 -22.77 -26.45
N ARG A 233 -18.18 -21.90 -27.01
CA ARG A 233 -19.57 -22.27 -27.31
C ARG A 233 -19.91 -22.01 -28.77
N PRO A 234 -20.42 -23.02 -29.51
CA PRO A 234 -21.11 -22.78 -30.76
C PRO A 234 -22.32 -21.91 -30.46
N SER A 235 -22.49 -20.84 -31.22
CA SER A 235 -23.63 -19.93 -31.13
C SER A 235 -24.95 -20.66 -31.38
N PRO A 236 -25.98 -20.43 -30.56
CA PRO A 236 -27.35 -20.43 -31.03
C PRO A 236 -27.81 -18.98 -31.21
N GLN A 237 -28.52 -18.79 -32.32
CA GLN A 237 -29.04 -17.55 -32.86
C GLN A 237 -29.81 -16.67 -31.87
N LEU A 238 -29.57 -15.36 -31.99
CA LEU A 238 -30.54 -14.26 -31.92
C LEU A 238 -31.76 -14.48 -31.02
N ASP A 239 -31.73 -13.88 -29.82
CA ASP A 239 -32.88 -13.11 -29.38
C ASP A 239 -32.40 -11.77 -28.80
N ILE A 240 -32.80 -10.69 -29.46
CA ILE A 240 -32.48 -9.31 -29.11
C ILE A 240 -33.47 -8.93 -28.02
N ARG A 241 -33.03 -8.95 -26.77
CA ARG A 241 -33.75 -8.26 -25.71
C ARG A 241 -32.82 -7.83 -24.58
N ASP A 242 -32.66 -6.51 -24.48
CA ASP A 242 -32.21 -5.72 -23.33
C ASP A 242 -31.45 -6.48 -22.24
N GLN A 243 -30.13 -6.46 -22.35
CA GLN A 243 -29.27 -6.41 -21.16
C GLN A 243 -28.44 -5.14 -21.23
N ASP A 244 -28.81 -4.22 -20.36
CA ASP A 244 -28.16 -2.96 -20.04
C ASP A 244 -26.63 -3.01 -20.20
N GLN A 245 -26.12 -2.22 -21.15
CA GLN A 245 -25.09 -1.17 -21.04
C GLN A 245 -24.14 -1.09 -19.81
N GLY A 246 -23.80 -2.19 -19.16
CA GLY A 246 -22.93 -2.24 -17.97
C GLY A 246 -21.51 -2.76 -18.19
N SER A 247 -21.17 -3.24 -19.40
CA SER A 247 -19.96 -4.04 -19.63
C SER A 247 -18.73 -3.26 -20.17
N LEU A 248 -18.77 -1.93 -20.24
CA LEU A 248 -17.75 -1.11 -20.94
C LEU A 248 -17.16 0.06 -20.13
N ILE A 249 -17.28 0.04 -18.80
CA ILE A 249 -16.59 1.00 -17.92
C ILE A 249 -15.43 0.30 -17.23
N GLY A 250 -14.21 0.75 -17.55
CA GLY A 250 -12.96 0.15 -17.09
C GLY A 250 -12.96 -0.15 -15.59
N THR A 251 -12.68 -1.41 -15.25
CA THR A 251 -12.51 -1.95 -13.89
C THR A 251 -11.63 -1.02 -13.05
N GLU A 252 -11.87 -0.89 -11.76
CA GLU A 252 -11.06 -0.01 -10.89
C GLU A 252 -9.55 -0.32 -10.97
N ALA A 253 -9.19 -1.59 -11.15
CA ALA A 253 -7.83 -2.01 -11.46
C ALA A 253 -7.26 -1.37 -12.74
N SER A 254 -8.06 -1.23 -13.81
CA SER A 254 -7.63 -0.59 -15.05
C SER A 254 -7.31 0.90 -14.87
N LYS A 255 -8.00 1.59 -13.97
CA LYS A 255 -7.71 2.99 -13.63
C LYS A 255 -6.38 3.10 -12.89
N LEU A 256 -6.12 2.21 -11.94
CA LEU A 256 -4.84 2.13 -11.23
C LEU A 256 -3.69 1.85 -12.19
N VAL A 257 -3.85 0.85 -13.07
CA VAL A 257 -2.88 0.53 -14.13
C VAL A 257 -2.63 1.76 -14.99
N ALA A 258 -3.67 2.45 -15.47
CA ALA A 258 -3.51 3.65 -16.30
C ALA A 258 -2.73 4.78 -15.61
N VAL A 259 -2.89 4.97 -14.29
CA VAL A 259 -2.10 5.94 -13.52
C VAL A 259 -0.62 5.55 -13.52
N VAL A 260 -0.32 4.29 -13.21
CA VAL A 260 1.07 3.78 -13.16
C VAL A 260 1.72 3.82 -14.54
N THR A 261 1.01 3.40 -15.60
CA THR A 261 1.50 3.49 -16.99
C THR A 261 1.81 4.94 -17.36
N ARG A 262 0.93 5.88 -17.01
CA ARG A 262 1.15 7.31 -17.26
C ARG A 262 2.37 7.84 -16.53
N ALA A 263 2.55 7.47 -15.26
CA ALA A 263 3.72 7.85 -14.47
C ALA A 263 5.02 7.33 -15.11
N PHE A 264 5.03 6.07 -15.53
CA PHE A 264 6.16 5.47 -16.24
C PHE A 264 6.48 6.16 -17.57
N LEU A 265 5.47 6.41 -18.41
CA LEU A 265 5.68 7.04 -19.71
C LEU A 265 6.15 8.49 -19.61
N ARG A 266 5.69 9.23 -18.59
CA ARG A 266 5.97 10.66 -18.45
C ARG A 266 7.20 11.00 -17.60
N SER A 267 7.65 10.10 -16.73
CA SER A 267 8.73 10.39 -15.79
C SER A 267 9.97 9.53 -16.03
N LYS A 268 11.07 10.19 -16.44
CA LYS A 268 12.37 9.51 -16.58
C LYS A 268 12.84 8.92 -15.25
N ALA A 269 12.57 9.59 -14.13
CA ALA A 269 12.89 9.09 -12.81
C ALA A 269 12.17 7.76 -12.52
N VAL A 270 10.87 7.67 -12.81
CA VAL A 270 10.10 6.43 -12.63
C VAL A 270 10.65 5.31 -13.51
N GLN A 271 11.02 5.61 -14.76
CA GLN A 271 11.65 4.62 -15.64
C GLN A 271 12.97 4.09 -15.07
N VAL A 272 13.81 4.99 -14.54
CA VAL A 272 15.09 4.61 -13.92
C VAL A 272 14.86 3.78 -12.66
N ALA A 273 13.95 4.18 -11.78
CA ALA A 273 13.62 3.42 -10.57
C ALA A 273 13.19 1.99 -10.92
N ILE A 274 12.23 1.83 -11.84
CA ILE A 274 11.73 0.52 -12.28
C ILE A 274 12.84 -0.29 -12.95
N HIS A 275 13.67 0.33 -13.79
CA HIS A 275 14.80 -0.34 -14.42
C HIS A 275 15.78 -0.91 -13.38
N TYR A 276 16.14 -0.13 -12.36
CA TYR A 276 17.01 -0.61 -11.28
C TYR A 276 16.34 -1.70 -10.43
N CYS A 277 15.03 -1.63 -10.18
CA CYS A 277 14.28 -2.70 -9.50
C CYS A 277 14.36 -4.03 -10.27
N LEU A 278 14.24 -3.99 -11.60
CA LEU A 278 14.41 -5.17 -12.45
C LEU A 278 15.84 -5.73 -12.35
N HIS A 279 16.84 -4.86 -12.30
CA HIS A 279 18.25 -5.25 -12.18
C HIS A 279 18.64 -5.84 -10.83
N GLN A 280 17.94 -5.50 -9.74
CA GLN A 280 18.21 -6.08 -8.41
C GLN A 280 17.82 -7.57 -8.29
N ARG A 281 17.03 -8.11 -9.23
CA ARG A 281 16.53 -9.49 -9.21
C ARG A 281 15.75 -9.89 -7.96
N LEU A 282 15.16 -8.93 -7.26
CA LEU A 282 14.20 -9.24 -6.21
C LEU A 282 12.93 -9.81 -6.87
N GLU A 283 12.68 -11.10 -6.68
CA GLU A 283 11.61 -11.84 -7.38
C GLU A 283 10.23 -11.17 -7.25
N ALA A 284 9.90 -10.69 -6.04
CA ALA A 284 8.63 -10.01 -5.79
C ALA A 284 8.49 -8.71 -6.60
N SER A 285 9.56 -7.90 -6.66
CA SER A 285 9.58 -6.65 -7.44
C SER A 285 9.60 -6.91 -8.95
N LEU A 286 10.34 -7.92 -9.40
CA LEU A 286 10.34 -8.38 -10.79
C LEU A 286 8.94 -8.80 -11.23
N TYR A 287 8.31 -9.69 -10.46
CA TYR A 287 6.96 -10.17 -10.73
C TYR A 287 5.96 -9.01 -10.74
N ALA A 288 6.01 -8.13 -9.74
CA ALA A 288 5.15 -6.95 -9.66
C ALA A 288 5.28 -6.06 -10.90
N VAL A 289 6.50 -5.73 -11.30
CA VAL A 289 6.77 -4.89 -12.47
C VAL A 289 6.28 -5.55 -13.75
N ILE A 290 6.58 -6.83 -13.95
CA ILE A 290 6.14 -7.60 -15.12
C ILE A 290 4.61 -7.62 -15.21
N GLN A 291 3.93 -7.89 -14.10
CA GLN A 291 2.47 -7.92 -14.07
C GLN A 291 1.85 -6.56 -14.40
N VAL A 292 2.38 -5.47 -13.84
CA VAL A 292 1.94 -4.10 -14.18
C VAL A 292 2.07 -3.83 -15.68
N PHE A 293 3.17 -4.25 -16.30
CA PHE A 293 3.34 -4.11 -17.74
C PHE A 293 2.38 -4.99 -18.55
N LEU A 294 2.16 -6.24 -18.14
CA LEU A 294 1.22 -7.13 -18.83
C LEU A 294 -0.22 -6.61 -18.76
N SER A 295 -0.68 -6.16 -17.59
CA SER A 295 -2.01 -5.55 -17.43
C SER A 295 -2.16 -4.27 -18.27
N SER A 296 -1.10 -3.46 -18.38
CA SER A 296 -1.10 -2.27 -19.26
C SER A 296 -1.28 -2.61 -20.73
N ASN A 297 -0.65 -3.69 -21.22
CA ASN A 297 -0.70 -4.11 -22.63
C ASN A 297 -2.02 -4.80 -23.01
N LEU A 298 -2.61 -5.60 -22.11
CA LEU A 298 -3.94 -6.19 -22.34
C LEU A 298 -5.02 -5.11 -22.53
N HIS A 299 -4.97 -4.04 -21.73
CA HIS A 299 -5.90 -2.93 -21.84
C HIS A 299 -5.68 -2.08 -23.11
N ALA A 300 -4.44 -1.96 -23.60
CA ALA A 300 -4.14 -1.26 -24.85
C ALA A 300 -4.72 -1.99 -26.08
N HIS A 301 -4.65 -3.34 -26.09
CA HIS A 301 -5.21 -4.15 -27.18
C HIS A 301 -6.74 -4.21 -27.17
N GLN A 302 -7.39 -4.08 -26.03
CA GLN A 302 -8.87 -4.06 -25.94
C GLN A 302 -9.48 -2.70 -26.35
N ASN A 303 -8.70 -1.62 -26.29
CA ASN A 303 -9.14 -0.29 -26.72
C ASN A 303 -8.79 0.03 -28.19
N THR A 304 -8.30 -0.93 -28.98
CA THR A 304 -7.87 -0.72 -30.38
C THR A 304 -8.53 -1.65 -31.41
N ALA A 305 -9.71 -2.21 -31.14
CA ALA A 305 -10.57 -2.80 -32.21
C ALA A 305 -12.07 -2.62 -31.90
N PRO A 306 -12.93 -2.21 -32.86
CA PRO A 306 -12.76 -2.37 -34.32
C PRO A 306 -13.01 -1.08 -35.15
N GLU A 307 -12.02 -0.64 -35.92
CA GLU A 307 -12.24 0.14 -37.16
C GLU A 307 -11.35 -0.42 -38.28
N ILE A 308 -11.49 -1.72 -38.58
CA ILE A 308 -11.09 -2.27 -39.88
C ILE A 308 -12.14 -3.30 -40.26
N SER A 309 -13.30 -2.83 -40.72
CA SER A 309 -14.28 -3.62 -41.50
C SER A 309 -15.27 -2.67 -42.17
N GLN A 310 -14.79 -1.78 -43.03
CA GLN A 310 -15.63 -1.12 -44.04
C GLN A 310 -14.74 -0.46 -45.11
N GLU A 311 -14.02 -1.27 -45.88
CA GLU A 311 -13.50 -0.81 -47.18
C GLU A 311 -13.33 -2.00 -48.14
N ILE A 312 -14.44 -2.72 -48.39
CA ILE A 312 -14.63 -3.47 -49.63
C ILE A 312 -16.11 -3.32 -50.02
N HIS A 313 -16.42 -2.23 -50.73
CA HIS A 313 -17.46 -2.16 -51.75
C HIS A 313 -17.40 -0.83 -52.50
N LEU A 314 -16.47 -0.76 -53.45
CA LEU A 314 -16.65 -0.21 -54.81
C LEU A 314 -15.37 -0.47 -55.61
#